data_AF-A0A975PH87-F1
#
_entry.id   AF-A0A975PH87-F1
#
_cell.length_a   1.000
_cell.length_b   1.000
_cell.length_c   1.000
_cell.angle_alpha   90.00
_cell.angle_beta   90.00
_cell.angle_gamma   90.00
#
_symmetry.space_group_name_H-M   'P 1'
#
loop_
_entity.id
_entity.type
_entity.pdbx_description
1 polymer ?
#
loop_
_entity_poly.entity_id
_entity_poly.type
_entity_poly.pdbx_seq_one_letter_code
_entity_poly.pdbx_strand_id
1 'polypeptide(L)'
;MTLSNSSVRVLTPDDAAIYRALRLQALWEQPPAFGAQPMDEPPLEVIATRLRADRDECFFGAFDQRELIGTLRLTRYAAENEKHRAYLAGLYVAPRHRRHGHGRALVAAALERAKSDPGLRRVNLAVVTAQKPARHLYESFGFQTSGTELEAFSNAGVYYDEHLMTLDLTGGRGGFLATADAWWAQYFGCRPSGLFAEALTLLPDENAPAETTILFREGGAIARIAPARRPEFRKLLAAGSPAKAAAAFTAAGYEVSGPSFLGYTKSVPRPRHRARPLDHHDASRLFSLRRACPQDEWLRGGCDDEHLPRSGVFTDGLLVAMATADPSDETIAPLRLITDPDYRARGYGRSALAHAVGRVLKDGQLPQLTVPESDPAAMRIAETLGFARYATVLKVKPPA
;
A
#
# COMPACT_ATOMS: atom_id res chain seq x y z
N MET A 1 4.81 25.15 22.78
CA MET A 1 6.00 24.28 22.75
C MET A 1 6.60 24.37 21.36
N THR A 2 7.90 24.65 21.31
CA THR A 2 8.68 25.19 20.20
C THR A 2 8.74 24.21 19.01
N LEU A 3 8.58 24.74 17.80
CA LEU A 3 8.73 24.01 16.53
C LEU A 3 10.15 23.39 16.47
N SER A 4 10.28 22.06 16.58
CA SER A 4 11.57 21.41 16.35
C SER A 4 11.88 21.46 14.86
N ASN A 5 12.86 22.29 14.47
CA ASN A 5 13.26 22.46 13.07
C ASN A 5 14.21 21.32 12.63
N SER A 6 13.76 20.08 12.81
CA SER A 6 14.55 18.89 12.50
C SER A 6 14.36 18.49 11.04
N SER A 7 15.45 18.12 10.35
CA SER A 7 15.44 17.77 8.92
C SER A 7 16.16 16.45 8.67
N VAL A 8 15.86 15.79 7.54
CA VAL A 8 16.58 14.61 7.07
C VAL A 8 17.11 14.88 5.67
N ARG A 9 18.40 14.60 5.43
CA ARG A 9 19.03 14.73 4.11
C ARG A 9 20.10 13.68 3.88
N VAL A 10 20.49 13.53 2.62
CA VAL A 10 21.67 12.75 2.24
C VAL A 10 22.92 13.46 2.77
N LEU A 11 23.83 12.68 3.35
CA LEU A 11 25.13 13.15 3.82
C LEU A 11 26.09 13.26 2.64
N THR A 12 26.98 14.25 2.71
CA THR A 12 28.01 14.51 1.70
C THR A 12 29.40 14.32 2.30
N PRO A 13 30.48 14.36 1.50
CA PRO A 13 31.84 14.29 2.01
C PRO A 13 32.16 15.35 3.09
N ASP A 14 31.52 16.52 3.03
CA ASP A 14 31.70 17.61 4.01
C ASP A 14 31.16 17.23 5.41
N ASP A 15 30.24 16.25 5.48
CA ASP A 15 29.67 15.76 6.73
C ASP A 15 30.54 14.68 7.40
N ALA A 16 31.67 14.29 6.80
CA ALA A 16 32.47 13.14 7.26
C ALA A 16 32.87 13.25 8.74
N ALA A 17 33.25 14.45 9.20
CA ALA A 17 33.65 14.68 10.58
C ALA A 17 32.49 14.47 11.56
N ILE A 18 31.34 15.08 11.30
CA ILE A 18 30.16 14.98 12.18
C ILE A 18 29.54 13.58 12.14
N TYR A 19 29.56 12.92 10.98
CA TYR A 19 29.13 11.53 10.83
C TYR A 19 30.03 10.58 11.62
N ARG A 20 31.35 10.70 11.49
CA ARG A 20 32.32 9.86 12.23
C ARG A 20 32.15 10.01 13.74
N ALA A 21 31.98 11.24 14.23
CA ALA A 21 31.77 11.49 15.65
C ALA A 21 30.51 10.79 16.17
N LEU A 22 29.39 10.91 15.45
CA LEU A 22 28.14 10.24 15.83
C LEU A 22 28.24 8.72 15.73
N ARG A 23 28.95 8.20 14.72
CA ARG A 23 29.19 6.74 14.59
C ARG A 23 30.00 6.18 15.75
N LEU A 24 31.08 6.85 16.14
CA LEU A 24 31.87 6.45 17.30
C LEU A 24 31.01 6.40 18.56
N GLN A 25 30.17 7.41 18.79
CA GLN A 25 29.21 7.41 19.90
C GLN A 25 28.27 6.19 19.82
N ALA A 26 27.72 5.89 18.64
CA ALA A 26 26.82 4.76 18.44
C ALA A 26 27.50 3.40 18.76
N LEU A 27 28.76 3.23 18.34
CA LEU A 27 29.54 2.01 18.57
C LEU A 27 29.86 1.82 20.07
N TRP A 28 30.12 2.90 20.82
CA TRP A 28 30.33 2.81 22.26
C TRP A 28 29.04 2.58 23.06
N GLU A 29 27.92 3.19 22.64
CA GLU A 29 26.66 3.10 23.37
C GLU A 29 25.92 1.78 23.14
N GLN A 30 25.94 1.27 21.90
CA GLN A 30 25.21 0.07 21.53
C GLN A 30 26.09 -0.84 20.66
N PRO A 31 27.18 -1.41 21.21
CA PRO A 31 28.03 -2.32 20.46
C PRO A 31 27.25 -3.45 19.75
N PRO A 32 26.19 -4.05 20.34
CA PRO A 32 25.41 -5.07 19.65
C PRO A 32 24.56 -4.58 18.47
N ALA A 33 24.39 -3.27 18.27
CA ALA A 33 23.61 -2.78 17.13
C ALA A 33 24.45 -2.69 15.83
N PHE A 34 25.75 -2.98 15.92
CA PHE A 34 26.70 -2.84 14.82
C PHE A 34 27.70 -3.99 14.79
N GLY A 35 27.97 -4.56 13.61
CA GLY A 35 29.03 -5.55 13.42
C GLY A 35 30.46 -4.99 13.44
N ALA A 36 30.66 -3.73 13.81
CA ALA A 36 31.97 -3.04 13.84
C ALA A 36 32.33 -2.63 15.26
N GLN A 37 33.62 -2.57 15.60
CA GLN A 37 34.09 -2.06 16.89
C GLN A 37 34.54 -0.59 16.77
N PRO A 38 34.49 0.21 17.85
CA PRO A 38 34.98 1.59 17.84
C PRO A 38 36.42 1.72 17.33
N MET A 39 37.26 0.71 17.59
CA MET A 39 38.67 0.69 17.20
C MET A 39 38.87 0.49 15.69
N ASP A 40 37.87 -0.07 15.01
CA ASP A 40 37.89 -0.33 13.56
C ASP A 40 37.33 0.85 12.75
N GLU A 41 36.95 1.95 13.41
CA GLU A 41 36.30 3.07 12.75
C GLU A 41 37.28 3.77 11.79
N PRO A 42 36.94 3.87 10.48
CA PRO A 42 37.90 4.32 9.47
C PRO A 42 38.40 5.76 9.68
N PRO A 43 39.54 6.11 9.06
CA PRO A 43 39.99 7.48 8.92
C PRO A 43 38.96 8.36 8.18
N LEU A 44 39.03 9.68 8.42
CA LEU A 44 38.06 10.65 7.87
C LEU A 44 38.03 10.64 6.34
N GLU A 45 39.17 10.42 5.68
CA GLU A 45 39.33 10.42 4.23
C GLU A 45 38.57 9.25 3.58
N VAL A 46 38.57 8.09 4.26
CA VAL A 46 37.82 6.90 3.83
C VAL A 46 36.32 7.15 4.00
N ILE A 47 35.92 7.77 5.11
CA ILE A 47 34.52 8.13 5.37
C ILE A 47 34.04 9.16 4.35
N ALA A 48 34.80 10.21 4.09
CA ALA A 48 34.47 11.23 3.09
C ALA A 48 34.27 10.61 1.70
N THR A 49 35.10 9.63 1.34
CA THR A 49 34.92 8.86 0.10
C THR A 49 33.61 8.07 0.09
N ARG A 50 33.26 7.38 1.19
CA ARG A 50 32.00 6.64 1.32
C ARG A 50 30.75 7.53 1.29
N LEU A 51 30.85 8.75 1.82
CA LEU A 51 29.75 9.71 1.81
C LEU A 51 29.56 10.40 0.46
N ARG A 52 30.42 10.14 -0.54
CA ARG A 52 30.11 10.53 -1.92
C ARG A 52 28.89 9.75 -2.36
N ALA A 53 27.76 10.44 -2.50
CA ALA A 53 26.53 9.82 -2.93
C ALA A 53 26.72 9.10 -4.26
N ASP A 54 26.45 7.80 -4.25
CA ASP A 54 26.41 6.96 -5.44
C ASP A 54 24.97 6.48 -5.66
N ARG A 55 24.69 5.94 -6.84
CA ARG A 55 23.45 5.21 -7.12
C ARG A 55 23.26 4.05 -6.15
N ASP A 56 24.33 3.34 -5.84
CA ASP A 56 24.27 2.05 -5.14
C ASP A 56 24.54 2.15 -3.63
N GLU A 57 25.03 3.28 -3.12
CA GLU A 57 25.20 3.51 -1.67
C GLU A 57 24.82 4.94 -1.29
N CYS A 58 24.00 5.08 -0.25
CA CYS A 58 23.52 6.36 0.23
C CYS A 58 23.43 6.40 1.76
N PHE A 59 23.90 7.50 2.35
CA PHE A 59 23.88 7.76 3.79
C PHE A 59 22.94 8.91 4.09
N PHE A 60 22.03 8.70 5.03
CA PHE A 60 21.05 9.69 5.47
C PHE A 60 21.41 10.18 6.86
N GLY A 61 21.28 11.48 7.07
CA GLY A 61 21.46 12.15 8.35
C GLY A 61 20.19 12.86 8.80
N ALA A 62 19.84 12.70 10.07
CA ALA A 62 18.83 13.50 10.75
C ALA A 62 19.53 14.63 11.50
N PHE A 63 19.06 15.86 11.31
CA PHE A 63 19.65 17.06 11.89
C PHE A 63 18.66 17.73 12.83
N ASP A 64 19.14 18.19 13.97
CA ASP A 64 18.48 19.22 14.77
C ASP A 64 19.29 20.51 14.61
N GLN A 65 18.72 21.46 13.86
CA GLN A 65 19.47 22.62 13.35
C GLN A 65 20.73 22.21 12.55
N ARG A 66 21.92 22.34 13.14
CA ARG A 66 23.21 22.00 12.53
C ARG A 66 23.83 20.72 13.12
N GLU A 67 23.26 20.19 14.19
CA GLU A 67 23.77 19.00 14.87
C GLU A 67 23.24 17.74 14.17
N LEU A 68 24.13 16.82 13.80
CA LEU A 68 23.75 15.51 13.30
C LEU A 68 23.34 14.62 14.49
N ILE A 69 22.07 14.28 14.56
CA ILE A 69 21.46 13.56 15.69
C ILE A 69 21.09 12.11 15.37
N GLY A 70 21.18 11.69 14.10
CA GLY A 70 20.90 10.32 13.70
C GLY A 70 21.38 9.99 12.29
N THR A 71 21.57 8.70 12.01
CA THR A 71 22.08 8.19 10.74
C THR A 71 21.34 6.94 10.28
N LEU A 72 21.34 6.69 8.98
CA LEU A 72 20.92 5.43 8.36
C LEU A 72 21.65 5.26 7.02
N ARG A 73 21.97 4.03 6.64
CA ARG A 73 22.57 3.70 5.35
C ARG A 73 21.66 2.78 4.54
N LEU A 74 21.57 3.04 3.24
CA LEU A 74 20.98 2.16 2.23
C LEU A 74 22.07 1.75 1.23
N THR A 75 22.28 0.46 1.05
CA THR A 75 23.29 -0.09 0.13
C THR A 75 22.65 -1.13 -0.78
N ARG A 76 22.81 -1.01 -2.10
CA ARG A 76 22.44 -2.04 -3.07
C ARG A 76 23.45 -3.19 -3.01
N TYR A 77 22.98 -4.43 -3.20
CA TYR A 77 23.86 -5.58 -3.28
C TYR A 77 24.79 -5.48 -4.52
N ALA A 78 26.06 -5.79 -4.36
CA ALA A 78 27.08 -5.54 -5.39
C ALA A 78 27.01 -6.51 -6.59
N ALA A 79 26.63 -7.77 -6.35
CA ALA A 79 26.56 -8.78 -7.40
C ALA A 79 25.43 -8.47 -8.40
N GLU A 80 25.70 -8.57 -9.70
CA GLU A 80 24.78 -8.13 -10.76
C GLU A 80 23.41 -8.82 -10.68
N ASN A 81 23.39 -10.13 -10.40
CA ASN A 81 22.17 -10.91 -10.20
C ASN A 81 21.44 -10.58 -8.88
N GLU A 82 22.03 -9.81 -7.98
CA GLU A 82 21.47 -9.40 -6.70
C GLU A 82 21.11 -7.91 -6.64
N LYS A 83 21.47 -7.11 -7.65
CA LYS A 83 21.19 -5.66 -7.73
C LYS A 83 19.71 -5.28 -7.66
N HIS A 84 18.82 -6.26 -7.78
CA HIS A 84 17.39 -6.11 -7.52
C HIS A 84 17.05 -5.96 -6.02
N ARG A 85 18.05 -6.03 -5.13
CA ARG A 85 17.88 -5.91 -3.68
C ARG A 85 18.77 -4.79 -3.13
N ALA A 86 18.33 -4.21 -2.02
CA ALA A 86 19.12 -3.31 -1.19
C ALA A 86 19.03 -3.72 0.28
N TYR A 87 19.92 -3.16 1.09
CA TYR A 87 20.06 -3.46 2.51
C TYR A 87 20.11 -2.14 3.31
N LEU A 88 19.30 -2.06 4.37
CA LEU A 88 19.35 -0.98 5.35
C LEU A 88 20.25 -1.37 6.52
N ALA A 89 21.17 -0.48 6.88
CA ALA A 89 22.11 -0.70 7.98
C ALA A 89 22.40 0.60 8.74
N GLY A 90 22.89 0.47 9.96
CA GLY A 90 23.43 1.58 10.74
C GLY A 90 22.40 2.63 11.14
N LEU A 91 21.15 2.21 11.39
CA LEU A 91 20.15 3.08 11.98
C LEU A 91 20.57 3.46 13.40
N TYR A 92 20.74 4.76 13.65
CA TYR A 92 21.03 5.27 14.98
C TYR A 92 20.40 6.64 15.20
N VAL A 93 20.00 6.90 16.44
CA VAL A 93 19.55 8.21 16.90
C VAL A 93 20.14 8.42 18.29
N ALA A 94 20.77 9.57 18.51
CA ALA A 94 21.36 9.94 19.79
C ALA A 94 20.31 9.84 20.92
N PRO A 95 20.65 9.34 22.13
CA PRO A 95 19.68 9.05 23.19
C PRO A 95 18.71 10.18 23.51
N ARG A 96 19.21 11.41 23.56
CA ARG A 96 18.45 12.62 23.87
C ARG A 96 17.35 12.93 22.85
N HIS A 97 17.49 12.42 21.62
CA HIS A 97 16.56 12.64 20.51
C HIS A 97 15.69 11.40 20.21
N ARG A 98 15.85 10.27 20.93
CA ARG A 98 15.00 9.08 20.73
C ARG A 98 13.55 9.35 21.11
N ARG A 99 12.62 8.62 20.49
CA ARG A 99 11.15 8.73 20.67
C ARG A 99 10.53 10.07 20.19
N HIS A 100 11.25 10.86 19.41
CA HIS A 100 10.74 12.07 18.75
C HIS A 100 10.49 11.88 17.23
N GLY A 101 10.52 10.64 16.73
CA GLY A 101 10.21 10.33 15.33
C GLY A 101 11.39 10.39 14.34
N HIS A 102 12.60 10.80 14.76
CA HIS A 102 13.75 10.90 13.84
C HIS A 102 14.14 9.56 13.18
N GLY A 103 14.08 8.46 13.92
CA GLY A 103 14.34 7.13 13.34
C GLY A 103 13.34 6.76 12.24
N ARG A 104 12.06 7.14 12.43
CA ARG A 104 11.02 6.97 11.40
C ARG A 104 11.28 7.86 10.19
N ALA A 105 11.70 9.11 10.40
CA ALA A 105 12.03 10.02 9.31
C ALA A 105 13.22 9.52 8.47
N LEU A 106 14.25 8.96 9.11
CA LEU A 106 15.40 8.34 8.43
C LEU A 106 14.96 7.14 7.56
N VAL A 107 14.21 6.20 8.14
CA VAL A 107 13.72 5.01 7.40
C VAL A 107 12.82 5.43 6.24
N ALA A 108 11.92 6.40 6.44
CA ALA A 108 11.08 6.91 5.38
C ALA A 108 11.90 7.48 4.21
N ALA A 109 12.89 8.34 4.49
CA ALA A 109 13.75 8.92 3.45
C ALA A 109 14.52 7.86 2.65
N ALA A 110 15.05 6.84 3.33
CA ALA A 110 15.76 5.75 2.66
C ALA A 110 14.83 4.88 1.80
N LEU A 111 13.61 4.58 2.27
CA LEU A 111 12.63 3.84 1.49
C LEU A 111 12.11 4.62 0.28
N GLU A 112 11.93 5.93 0.39
CA GLU A 112 11.58 6.78 -0.77
C GLU A 112 12.67 6.73 -1.84
N ARG A 113 13.95 6.83 -1.45
CA ARG A 113 15.07 6.61 -2.38
C ARG A 113 15.02 5.22 -3.01
N ALA A 114 14.78 4.17 -2.22
CA ALA A 114 14.75 2.80 -2.72
C ALA A 114 13.60 2.57 -3.73
N LYS A 115 12.41 3.10 -3.47
CA LYS A 115 11.24 3.02 -4.38
C LYS A 115 11.45 3.80 -5.67
N SER A 116 12.23 4.88 -5.63
CA SER A 116 12.55 5.68 -6.83
C SER A 116 13.52 5.01 -7.79
N ASP A 117 14.22 3.95 -7.37
CA ASP A 117 15.14 3.21 -8.24
C ASP A 117 14.41 2.02 -8.89
N PRO A 118 14.13 2.06 -10.21
CA PRO A 118 13.35 1.03 -10.89
C PRO A 118 14.02 -0.35 -10.89
N GLY A 119 15.31 -0.42 -10.60
CA GLY A 119 16.03 -1.69 -10.48
C GLY A 119 15.78 -2.40 -9.16
N LEU A 120 15.33 -1.69 -8.11
CA LEU A 120 15.12 -2.29 -6.78
C LEU A 120 13.73 -2.90 -6.64
N ARG A 121 13.71 -4.15 -6.20
CA ARG A 121 12.49 -4.92 -5.91
C ARG A 121 12.30 -5.17 -4.42
N ARG A 122 13.37 -5.17 -3.63
CA ARG A 122 13.32 -5.58 -2.22
C ARG A 122 14.34 -4.83 -1.38
N VAL A 123 13.97 -4.50 -0.15
CA VAL A 123 14.87 -3.93 0.86
C VAL A 123 14.94 -4.89 2.03
N ASN A 124 16.16 -5.24 2.45
CA ASN A 124 16.43 -6.14 3.56
C ASN A 124 17.08 -5.39 4.73
N LEU A 125 17.01 -5.95 5.93
CA LEU A 125 17.77 -5.50 7.10
C LEU A 125 17.91 -6.64 8.11
N ALA A 126 18.80 -6.47 9.08
CA ALA A 126 18.86 -7.29 10.27
C ALA A 126 18.66 -6.42 11.52
N VAL A 127 18.04 -6.99 12.55
CA VAL A 127 17.81 -6.31 13.83
C VAL A 127 17.94 -7.30 14.97
N VAL A 128 18.75 -6.98 15.98
CA VAL A 128 18.89 -7.80 17.20
C VAL A 128 17.52 -8.08 17.82
N THR A 129 17.25 -9.34 18.14
CA THR A 129 15.94 -9.81 18.62
C THR A 129 15.45 -9.07 19.87
N ALA A 130 16.37 -8.68 20.76
CA ALA A 130 16.07 -7.90 21.96
C ALA A 130 15.69 -6.43 21.68
N GLN A 131 16.02 -5.87 20.51
CA GLN A 131 15.74 -4.48 20.12
C GLN A 131 14.29 -4.30 19.62
N LYS A 132 13.33 -4.63 20.49
CA LYS A 132 11.89 -4.54 20.21
C LYS A 132 11.43 -3.18 19.63
N PRO A 133 11.94 -2.00 20.07
CA PRO A 133 11.53 -0.72 19.51
C PRO A 133 11.94 -0.55 18.04
N ALA A 134 13.13 -0.99 17.66
CA ALA A 134 13.59 -0.95 16.26
C ALA A 134 12.78 -1.91 15.39
N ARG A 135 12.50 -3.12 15.90
CA ARG A 135 11.64 -4.08 15.20
C ARG A 135 10.24 -3.52 14.91
N HIS A 136 9.57 -2.94 15.92
CA HIS A 136 8.26 -2.31 15.72
C HIS A 136 8.30 -1.15 14.73
N LEU A 137 9.38 -0.38 14.72
CA LEU A 137 9.57 0.67 13.72
C LEU A 137 9.59 0.08 12.31
N TYR A 138 10.38 -0.97 12.06
CA TYR A 138 10.44 -1.60 10.73
C TYR A 138 9.11 -2.28 10.35
N GLU A 139 8.47 -2.99 11.27
CA GLU A 139 7.13 -3.58 11.07
C GLU A 139 6.11 -2.50 10.65
N SER A 140 6.18 -1.29 11.21
CA SER A 140 5.30 -0.18 10.83
C SER A 140 5.46 0.34 9.40
N PHE A 141 6.60 0.03 8.75
CA PHE A 141 6.84 0.29 7.33
C PHE A 141 6.50 -0.91 6.43
N GLY A 142 6.00 -2.01 7.00
CA GLY A 142 5.64 -3.22 6.28
C GLY A 142 6.76 -4.23 6.13
N PHE A 143 7.90 -4.06 6.82
CA PHE A 143 8.93 -5.10 6.87
C PHE A 143 8.39 -6.32 7.61
N GLN A 144 8.70 -7.51 7.09
CA GLN A 144 8.35 -8.79 7.67
C GLN A 144 9.60 -9.58 8.02
N THR A 145 9.57 -10.31 9.13
CA THR A 145 10.68 -11.20 9.50
C THR A 145 10.72 -12.39 8.55
N SER A 146 11.84 -12.59 7.86
CA SER A 146 12.09 -13.71 6.95
C SER A 146 12.90 -14.84 7.60
N GLY A 147 13.57 -14.58 8.71
CA GLY A 147 14.37 -15.57 9.43
C GLY A 147 14.96 -15.01 10.72
N THR A 148 15.57 -15.87 11.52
CA THR A 148 16.39 -15.47 12.66
C THR A 148 17.74 -16.14 12.52
N GLU A 149 18.80 -15.34 12.55
CA GLU A 149 20.17 -15.81 12.60
C GLU A 149 20.59 -15.89 14.07
N LEU A 150 20.96 -17.10 14.50
CA LEU A 150 21.38 -17.36 15.87
C LEU A 150 22.85 -16.99 16.04
N GLU A 151 23.20 -16.41 17.18
CA GLU A 151 24.58 -16.04 17.50
C GLU A 151 25.26 -15.19 16.40
N ALA A 152 24.48 -14.32 15.74
CA ALA A 152 24.90 -13.52 14.59
C ALA A 152 26.17 -12.70 14.84
N PHE A 153 26.40 -12.27 16.09
CA PHE A 153 27.69 -11.76 16.54
C PHE A 153 27.83 -11.88 18.08
N SER A 154 29.07 -11.70 18.56
CA SER A 154 29.39 -11.71 19.99
C SER A 154 30.02 -10.39 20.43
N ASN A 155 29.76 -9.99 21.68
CA ASN A 155 30.43 -8.88 22.34
C ASN A 155 30.77 -9.27 23.77
N ALA A 156 32.07 -9.25 24.11
CA ALA A 156 32.58 -9.63 25.43
C ALA A 156 32.05 -10.98 25.95
N GLY A 157 31.91 -11.98 25.06
CA GLY A 157 31.42 -13.32 25.40
C GLY A 157 29.90 -13.47 25.49
N VAL A 158 29.14 -12.40 25.24
CA VAL A 158 27.68 -12.45 25.09
C VAL A 158 27.31 -12.55 23.61
N TYR A 159 26.47 -13.53 23.27
CA TYR A 159 26.00 -13.78 21.91
C TYR A 159 24.62 -13.16 21.68
N TYR A 160 24.39 -12.65 20.47
CA TYR A 160 23.14 -11.97 20.10
C TYR A 160 22.57 -12.56 18.82
N ASP A 161 21.27 -12.84 18.84
CA ASP A 161 20.51 -13.26 17.67
C ASP A 161 19.98 -12.04 16.92
N GLU A 162 19.83 -12.16 15.60
CA GLU A 162 19.21 -11.14 14.75
C GLU A 162 18.01 -11.67 13.97
N HIS A 163 16.93 -10.90 13.95
CA HIS A 163 15.86 -11.10 12.98
C HIS A 163 16.29 -10.52 11.63
N LEU A 164 16.26 -11.36 10.60
CA LEU A 164 16.36 -10.93 9.21
C LEU A 164 14.97 -10.45 8.77
N MET A 165 14.87 -9.21 8.30
CA MET A 165 13.60 -8.62 7.84
C MET A 165 13.67 -8.15 6.40
N THR A 166 12.53 -8.18 5.71
CA THR A 166 12.44 -7.88 4.28
C THR A 166 11.17 -7.08 3.96
N LEU A 167 11.29 -6.14 3.02
CA LEU A 167 10.21 -5.34 2.46
C LEU A 167 10.19 -5.51 0.93
N ASP A 168 9.04 -5.94 0.40
CA ASP A 168 8.80 -6.03 -1.04
C ASP A 168 8.37 -4.66 -1.59
N LEU A 169 9.21 -4.06 -2.44
CA LEU A 169 8.90 -2.81 -3.12
C LEU A 169 7.94 -3.02 -4.31
N THR A 170 7.78 -4.26 -4.75
CA THR A 170 6.92 -4.63 -5.89
C THR A 170 5.47 -4.91 -5.49
N GLY A 171 5.15 -4.87 -4.18
CA GLY A 171 3.93 -5.47 -3.65
C GLY A 171 3.17 -4.69 -2.56
N GLY A 172 3.53 -3.42 -2.29
CA GLY A 172 2.73 -2.51 -1.47
C GLY A 172 2.68 -1.13 -2.13
N ARG A 173 1.59 -0.82 -2.83
CA ARG A 173 1.34 0.37 -3.67
C ARG A 173 2.11 0.49 -5.01
N GLY A 174 3.25 -0.16 -5.24
CA GLY A 174 3.97 -0.05 -6.52
C GLY A 174 3.55 -1.04 -7.63
N GLY A 175 3.09 -2.24 -7.27
CA GLY A 175 2.96 -3.35 -8.21
C GLY A 175 1.86 -3.18 -9.27
N PHE A 176 0.67 -2.75 -8.86
CA PHE A 176 -0.48 -2.58 -9.76
C PHE A 176 -0.69 -1.14 -10.24
N LEU A 177 -0.02 -0.17 -9.61
CA LEU A 177 -0.36 1.24 -9.75
C LEU A 177 -0.19 1.72 -11.18
N ALA A 178 0.88 1.34 -11.87
CA ALA A 178 1.08 1.70 -13.27
C ALA A 178 -0.03 1.13 -14.19
N THR A 179 -0.45 -0.12 -13.96
CA THR A 179 -1.56 -0.75 -14.72
C THR A 179 -2.88 -0.04 -14.44
N ALA A 180 -3.17 0.26 -13.17
CA ALA A 180 -4.38 0.99 -12.78
C ALA A 180 -4.38 2.44 -13.28
N ASP A 181 -3.25 3.14 -13.19
CA ASP A 181 -3.08 4.51 -13.71
C ASP A 181 -3.28 4.55 -15.21
N ALA A 182 -2.70 3.61 -15.98
CA ALA A 182 -2.89 3.54 -17.42
C ALA A 182 -4.38 3.37 -17.78
N TRP A 183 -5.06 2.44 -17.11
CA TRP A 183 -6.48 2.19 -17.33
C TRP A 183 -7.36 3.39 -16.95
N TRP A 184 -7.15 3.99 -15.78
CA TRP A 184 -7.93 5.15 -15.34
C TRP A 184 -7.64 6.39 -16.19
N ALA A 185 -6.41 6.57 -16.66
CA ALA A 185 -6.08 7.65 -17.59
C ALA A 185 -6.83 7.47 -18.92
N GLN A 186 -6.91 6.25 -19.43
CA GLN A 186 -7.73 5.94 -20.61
C GLN A 186 -9.23 6.19 -20.33
N TYR A 187 -9.76 5.72 -19.20
CA TYR A 187 -11.14 5.98 -18.78
C TYR A 187 -11.45 7.49 -18.74
N PHE A 188 -10.53 8.28 -18.17
CA PHE A 188 -10.66 9.73 -18.09
C PHE A 188 -10.23 10.49 -19.35
N GLY A 189 -9.71 9.81 -20.38
CA GLY A 189 -9.26 10.46 -21.61
C GLY A 189 -8.06 11.40 -21.43
N CYS A 190 -7.17 11.09 -20.48
CA CYS A 190 -5.97 11.87 -20.20
C CYS A 190 -4.70 11.00 -20.22
N ARG A 191 -3.53 11.62 -20.05
CA ARG A 191 -2.27 10.89 -19.83
C ARG A 191 -2.19 10.40 -18.37
N PRO A 192 -1.48 9.31 -18.06
CA PRO A 192 -1.26 8.87 -16.67
C PRO A 192 -0.68 9.97 -15.78
N SER A 193 0.26 10.77 -16.29
CA SER A 193 0.84 11.92 -15.58
C SER A 193 -0.14 13.06 -15.29
N GLY A 194 -1.32 13.06 -15.94
CA GLY A 194 -2.39 14.03 -15.69
C GLY A 194 -3.35 13.60 -14.59
N LEU A 195 -3.31 12.33 -14.16
CA LEU A 195 -4.14 11.86 -13.05
C LEU A 195 -3.70 12.53 -11.76
N PHE A 196 -4.62 13.27 -11.13
CA PHE A 196 -4.40 13.96 -9.86
C PHE A 196 -3.21 14.95 -9.88
N ALA A 197 -2.86 15.47 -11.07
CA ALA A 197 -1.79 16.45 -11.23
C ALA A 197 -2.11 17.80 -10.57
N GLU A 198 -3.41 18.09 -10.40
CA GLU A 198 -3.92 19.26 -9.68
C GLU A 198 -4.84 18.79 -8.55
N ALA A 199 -5.11 19.68 -7.58
CA ALA A 199 -6.04 19.39 -6.49
C ALA A 199 -7.45 19.03 -7.00
N LEU A 200 -7.88 19.60 -8.14
CA LEU A 200 -9.14 19.28 -8.78
C LEU A 200 -9.04 19.35 -10.30
N THR A 201 -9.13 18.20 -10.95
CA THR A 201 -9.11 18.06 -12.42
C THR A 201 -10.50 17.70 -12.93
N LEU A 202 -11.15 18.63 -13.66
CA LEU A 202 -12.46 18.43 -14.27
C LEU A 202 -12.33 18.38 -15.79
N LEU A 203 -12.24 17.17 -16.35
CA LEU A 203 -12.05 16.96 -17.78
C LEU A 203 -13.38 17.12 -18.54
N PRO A 204 -13.39 17.73 -19.74
CA PRO A 204 -14.62 17.97 -20.48
C PRO A 204 -15.06 16.70 -21.18
N ASP A 205 -16.36 16.45 -21.16
CA ASP A 205 -16.95 15.36 -21.93
C ASP A 205 -18.39 15.68 -22.30
N GLU A 206 -18.63 16.00 -23.58
CA GLU A 206 -19.98 16.32 -24.09
C GLU A 206 -20.94 15.12 -24.00
N ASN A 207 -20.39 13.90 -24.01
CA ASN A 207 -21.15 12.66 -23.91
C ASN A 207 -21.04 12.05 -22.50
N ALA A 208 -20.74 12.87 -21.48
CA ALA A 208 -20.61 12.39 -20.12
C ALA A 208 -21.88 11.65 -19.68
N PRO A 209 -21.75 10.45 -19.08
CA PRO A 209 -22.89 9.72 -18.55
C PRO A 209 -23.60 10.53 -17.47
N ALA A 210 -24.90 10.27 -17.29
CA ALA A 210 -25.70 10.89 -16.24
C ALA A 210 -25.08 10.62 -14.85
N GLU A 211 -24.71 9.37 -14.57
CA GLU A 211 -23.91 9.02 -13.40
C GLU A 211 -22.44 9.39 -13.63
N THR A 212 -21.90 10.28 -12.81
CA THR A 212 -20.51 10.72 -12.86
C THR A 212 -19.68 9.98 -11.81
N THR A 213 -18.57 9.38 -12.25
CA THR A 213 -17.55 8.80 -11.36
C THR A 213 -16.50 9.85 -11.03
N ILE A 214 -16.24 10.01 -9.73
CA ILE A 214 -15.24 10.94 -9.19
C ILE A 214 -14.24 10.11 -8.39
N LEU A 215 -12.96 10.21 -8.74
CA LEU A 215 -11.88 9.61 -7.95
C LEU A 215 -11.19 10.64 -7.08
N PHE A 216 -10.82 10.22 -5.88
CA PHE A 216 -10.01 10.98 -4.94
C PHE A 216 -8.75 10.19 -4.58
N ARG A 217 -7.59 10.81 -4.75
CA ARG A 217 -6.29 10.23 -4.40
C ARG A 217 -5.31 11.34 -4.03
N GLU A 218 -4.60 11.15 -2.92
CA GLU A 218 -3.51 12.06 -2.49
C GLU A 218 -3.91 13.55 -2.39
N GLY A 219 -5.16 13.82 -2.01
CA GLY A 219 -5.69 15.19 -1.92
C GLY A 219 -6.13 15.80 -3.25
N GLY A 220 -5.92 15.09 -4.36
CA GLY A 220 -6.47 15.42 -5.67
C GLY A 220 -7.82 14.74 -5.92
N ALA A 221 -8.65 15.36 -6.76
CA ALA A 221 -9.88 14.78 -7.29
C ALA A 221 -9.93 14.89 -8.82
N ILE A 222 -10.47 13.87 -9.48
CA ILE A 222 -10.65 13.87 -10.94
C ILE A 222 -12.02 13.35 -11.34
N ALA A 223 -12.63 14.01 -12.33
CA ALA A 223 -13.88 13.58 -12.96
C ALA A 223 -13.94 14.02 -14.43
N ARG A 224 -14.64 13.24 -15.27
CA ARG A 224 -15.09 13.66 -16.60
C ARG A 224 -16.52 14.15 -16.51
N ILE A 225 -16.78 15.36 -17.00
CA ILE A 225 -18.08 16.00 -16.88
C ILE A 225 -18.43 16.87 -18.08
N ALA A 226 -19.73 16.97 -18.36
CA ALA A 226 -20.27 17.91 -19.33
C ALA A 226 -19.85 19.35 -19.01
N PRO A 227 -19.41 20.15 -20.00
CA PRO A 227 -18.91 21.50 -19.75
C PRO A 227 -19.87 22.40 -18.97
N ALA A 228 -21.18 22.27 -19.21
CA ALA A 228 -22.23 23.03 -18.51
C ALA A 228 -22.26 22.78 -16.99
N ARG A 229 -21.84 21.60 -16.51
CA ARG A 229 -21.87 21.22 -15.08
C ARG A 229 -20.57 21.53 -14.35
N ARG A 230 -19.51 21.95 -15.07
CA ARG A 230 -18.19 22.25 -14.47
C ARG A 230 -18.21 23.29 -13.37
N PRO A 231 -18.93 24.44 -13.49
CA PRO A 231 -18.94 25.44 -12.42
C PRO A 231 -19.54 24.89 -11.13
N GLU A 232 -20.63 24.13 -11.23
CA GLU A 232 -21.30 23.48 -10.11
C GLU A 232 -20.38 22.45 -9.44
N PHE A 233 -19.80 21.54 -10.22
CA PHE A 233 -18.91 20.49 -9.71
C PHE A 233 -17.69 21.08 -9.02
N ARG A 234 -17.12 22.17 -9.56
CA ARG A 234 -16.01 22.89 -8.93
C ARG A 234 -16.38 23.40 -7.55
N LYS A 235 -17.59 23.94 -7.38
CA LYS A 235 -18.10 24.39 -6.08
C LYS A 235 -18.33 23.22 -5.11
N LEU A 236 -18.96 22.14 -5.56
CA LEU A 236 -19.29 20.98 -4.71
C LEU A 236 -18.05 20.21 -4.26
N LEU A 237 -17.01 20.16 -5.10
CA LEU A 237 -15.75 19.47 -4.81
C LEU A 237 -14.72 20.34 -4.07
N ALA A 238 -14.97 21.63 -3.89
CA ALA A 238 -14.08 22.55 -3.16
C ALA A 238 -13.83 22.13 -1.69
N ALA A 239 -14.71 21.31 -1.11
CA ALA A 239 -14.57 20.81 0.24
C ALA A 239 -13.41 19.81 0.42
N GLY A 240 -12.80 19.33 -0.68
CA GLY A 240 -11.51 18.64 -0.75
C GLY A 240 -11.49 17.17 -0.30
N SER A 241 -12.35 16.75 0.63
CA SER A 241 -12.42 15.35 1.07
C SER A 241 -13.60 14.59 0.45
N PRO A 242 -13.49 13.27 0.19
CA PRO A 242 -14.59 12.47 -0.36
C PRO A 242 -15.88 12.56 0.46
N ALA A 243 -15.79 12.51 1.79
CA ALA A 243 -16.95 12.56 2.68
C ALA A 243 -17.69 13.92 2.62
N LYS A 244 -16.94 15.03 2.60
CA LYS A 244 -17.55 16.35 2.44
C LYS A 244 -18.15 16.56 1.05
N ALA A 245 -17.48 16.05 0.00
CA ALA A 245 -18.03 16.06 -1.35
C ALA A 245 -19.35 15.29 -1.42
N ALA A 246 -19.40 14.08 -0.85
CA ALA A 246 -20.61 13.27 -0.77
C ALA A 246 -21.76 14.05 -0.12
N ALA A 247 -21.52 14.65 1.06
CA ALA A 247 -22.51 15.47 1.76
C ALA A 247 -22.97 16.69 0.93
N ALA A 248 -22.04 17.36 0.23
CA ALA A 248 -22.35 18.50 -0.61
C ALA A 248 -23.22 18.12 -1.82
N PHE A 249 -22.91 17.00 -2.49
CA PHE A 249 -23.74 16.48 -3.60
C PHE A 249 -25.13 16.08 -3.11
N THR A 250 -25.24 15.37 -1.98
CA THR A 250 -26.54 15.03 -1.38
C THR A 250 -27.36 16.27 -1.06
N ALA A 251 -26.75 17.30 -0.46
CA ALA A 251 -27.43 18.56 -0.17
C ALA A 251 -27.89 19.31 -1.43
N ALA A 252 -27.22 19.09 -2.56
CA ALA A 252 -27.59 19.62 -3.88
C ALA A 252 -28.63 18.74 -4.61
N GLY A 253 -29.16 17.69 -3.98
CA GLY A 253 -30.20 16.83 -4.54
C GLY A 253 -29.70 15.69 -5.43
N TYR A 254 -28.39 15.43 -5.44
CA TYR A 254 -27.83 14.29 -6.17
C TYR A 254 -28.09 12.97 -5.43
N GLU A 255 -28.30 11.91 -6.19
CA GLU A 255 -28.16 10.55 -5.69
C GLU A 255 -26.65 10.24 -5.58
N VAL A 256 -26.20 9.77 -4.42
CA VAL A 256 -24.78 9.59 -4.11
C VAL A 256 -24.50 8.15 -3.68
N SER A 257 -23.51 7.53 -4.30
CA SER A 257 -22.97 6.22 -3.93
C SER A 257 -21.49 6.34 -3.55
N GLY A 258 -21.14 5.85 -2.36
CA GLY A 258 -19.84 6.06 -1.72
C GLY A 258 -19.89 7.11 -0.60
N PRO A 259 -18.74 7.49 -0.02
CA PRO A 259 -17.38 7.16 -0.45
C PRO A 259 -17.07 5.66 -0.34
N SER A 260 -16.42 5.11 -1.36
CA SER A 260 -16.02 3.70 -1.39
C SER A 260 -14.50 3.57 -1.58
N PHE A 261 -13.90 2.66 -0.82
CA PHE A 261 -12.58 2.14 -1.11
C PHE A 261 -12.55 1.58 -2.52
N LEU A 262 -11.57 1.99 -3.31
CA LEU A 262 -11.22 1.39 -4.59
C LEU A 262 -9.80 0.83 -4.47
N GLY A 263 -9.65 -0.49 -4.62
CA GLY A 263 -8.36 -1.13 -4.46
C GLY A 263 -8.11 -2.28 -5.42
N TYR A 264 -6.84 -2.65 -5.48
CA TYR A 264 -6.33 -3.69 -6.36
C TYR A 264 -5.35 -4.58 -5.61
N THR A 265 -5.11 -5.76 -6.15
CA THR A 265 -4.06 -6.66 -5.67
C THR A 265 -3.38 -7.39 -6.81
N LYS A 266 -2.11 -7.78 -6.62
CA LYS A 266 -1.37 -8.68 -7.52
C LYS A 266 -1.10 -10.05 -6.91
N SER A 267 -1.57 -10.27 -5.69
CA SER A 267 -1.40 -11.53 -4.98
C SER A 267 -2.63 -11.78 -4.12
N VAL A 268 -2.81 -13.03 -3.72
CA VAL A 268 -3.92 -13.38 -2.84
C VAL A 268 -3.48 -14.49 -1.91
N PRO A 269 -3.81 -14.42 -0.61
CA PRO A 269 -3.54 -15.53 0.29
C PRO A 269 -4.37 -16.75 -0.10
N ARG A 270 -3.88 -17.94 0.25
CA ARG A 270 -4.60 -19.18 0.02
C ARG A 270 -5.94 -19.17 0.79
N PRO A 271 -7.07 -19.52 0.15
CA PRO A 271 -8.37 -19.53 0.82
C PRO A 271 -8.41 -20.57 1.94
N ARG A 272 -9.11 -20.24 3.03
CA ARG A 272 -9.30 -21.14 4.19
C ARG A 272 -10.30 -22.24 3.89
N HIS A 273 -11.40 -21.88 3.24
CA HIS A 273 -12.44 -22.82 2.84
C HIS A 273 -12.27 -23.19 1.37
N ARG A 274 -12.66 -24.41 1.01
CA ARG A 274 -12.63 -24.83 -0.38
C ARG A 274 -13.66 -24.03 -1.18
N ALA A 275 -13.16 -23.24 -2.12
CA ALA A 275 -13.96 -22.57 -3.14
C ALA A 275 -13.76 -23.27 -4.49
N ARG A 276 -14.75 -23.17 -5.37
CA ARG A 276 -14.67 -23.69 -6.74
C ARG A 276 -15.44 -22.79 -7.72
N PRO A 277 -15.19 -22.88 -9.03
CA PRO A 277 -16.07 -22.27 -10.02
C PRO A 277 -17.50 -22.78 -9.86
N LEU A 278 -18.49 -21.90 -10.09
CA LEU A 278 -19.88 -22.31 -10.29
C LEU A 278 -20.10 -22.64 -11.76
N ASP A 279 -20.96 -23.62 -12.02
CA ASP A 279 -21.42 -23.98 -13.36
C ASP A 279 -22.96 -24.09 -13.40
N HIS A 280 -23.51 -24.46 -14.57
CA HIS A 280 -24.96 -24.52 -14.79
C HIS A 280 -25.70 -25.51 -13.85
N HIS A 281 -25.03 -26.52 -13.29
CA HIS A 281 -25.62 -27.43 -12.30
C HIS A 281 -25.82 -26.77 -10.92
N ASP A 282 -25.25 -25.59 -10.70
CA ASP A 282 -25.39 -24.85 -9.45
C ASP A 282 -26.56 -23.85 -9.44
N ALA A 283 -27.34 -23.76 -10.53
CA ALA A 283 -28.42 -22.78 -10.67
C ALA A 283 -29.42 -22.79 -9.49
N SER A 284 -29.82 -23.97 -9.01
CA SER A 284 -30.71 -24.10 -7.86
C SER A 284 -30.10 -23.61 -6.54
N ARG A 285 -28.78 -23.82 -6.36
CA ARG A 285 -28.03 -23.33 -5.19
C ARG A 285 -27.86 -21.82 -5.25
N LEU A 286 -27.60 -21.26 -6.43
CA LEU A 286 -27.55 -19.82 -6.65
C LEU A 286 -28.88 -19.15 -6.36
N PHE A 287 -29.98 -19.71 -6.84
CA PHE A 287 -31.32 -19.21 -6.57
C PHE A 287 -31.63 -19.21 -5.06
N SER A 288 -31.16 -20.22 -4.33
CA SER A 288 -31.29 -20.29 -2.88
C SER A 288 -30.51 -19.16 -2.18
N LEU A 289 -29.24 -18.95 -2.57
CA LEU A 289 -28.43 -17.83 -2.06
C LEU A 289 -29.05 -16.47 -2.39
N ARG A 290 -29.56 -16.29 -3.60
CA ARG A 290 -30.27 -15.08 -4.05
C ARG A 290 -31.47 -14.74 -3.17
N ARG A 291 -32.23 -15.76 -2.75
CA ARG A 291 -33.40 -15.61 -1.89
C ARG A 291 -33.04 -15.35 -0.43
N ALA A 292 -31.92 -15.89 0.04
CA ALA A 292 -31.43 -15.66 1.40
C ALA A 292 -30.88 -14.25 1.61
N CYS A 293 -30.36 -13.60 0.57
CA CYS A 293 -29.76 -12.27 0.67
C CYS A 293 -30.80 -11.15 0.47
N PRO A 294 -30.75 -10.07 1.28
CA PRO A 294 -31.55 -8.86 1.06
C PRO A 294 -31.34 -8.28 -0.35
N GLN A 295 -32.39 -7.68 -0.91
CA GLN A 295 -32.37 -7.19 -2.29
C GLN A 295 -31.33 -6.07 -2.50
N ASP A 296 -31.21 -5.15 -1.55
CA ASP A 296 -30.25 -4.03 -1.59
C ASP A 296 -28.80 -4.51 -1.50
N GLU A 297 -28.53 -5.55 -0.70
CA GLU A 297 -27.22 -6.20 -0.68
C GLU A 297 -26.94 -6.96 -1.97
N TRP A 298 -27.94 -7.66 -2.53
CA TRP A 298 -27.77 -8.38 -3.78
C TRP A 298 -27.43 -7.44 -4.94
N LEU A 299 -28.07 -6.28 -5.02
CA LEU A 299 -27.76 -5.26 -6.04
C LEU A 299 -26.32 -4.76 -5.96
N ARG A 300 -25.69 -4.81 -4.78
CA ARG A 300 -24.31 -4.36 -4.56
C ARG A 300 -23.27 -5.46 -4.74
N GLY A 301 -23.53 -6.63 -4.16
CA GLY A 301 -22.56 -7.72 -4.06
C GLY A 301 -22.89 -8.97 -4.87
N GLY A 302 -24.16 -9.15 -5.25
CA GLY A 302 -24.63 -10.25 -6.09
C GLY A 302 -24.44 -9.99 -7.57
N CYS A 303 -24.93 -10.92 -8.39
CA CYS A 303 -24.96 -10.77 -9.85
C CYS A 303 -25.94 -11.77 -10.45
N ASP A 304 -26.87 -11.28 -11.26
CA ASP A 304 -27.85 -12.12 -11.97
C ASP A 304 -27.35 -12.58 -13.35
N ASP A 305 -26.30 -11.98 -13.91
CA ASP A 305 -25.72 -12.38 -15.20
C ASP A 305 -24.99 -13.74 -15.08
N GLU A 306 -25.61 -14.78 -15.62
CA GLU A 306 -25.16 -16.17 -15.55
C GLU A 306 -23.90 -16.46 -16.36
N HIS A 307 -23.53 -15.59 -17.29
CA HIS A 307 -22.34 -15.76 -18.12
C HIS A 307 -21.06 -15.32 -17.41
N LEU A 308 -21.18 -14.52 -16.35
CA LEU A 308 -19.99 -14.04 -15.64
C LEU A 308 -19.32 -15.15 -14.81
N PRO A 309 -17.98 -15.24 -14.84
CA PRO A 309 -17.23 -16.17 -14.00
C PRO A 309 -17.53 -15.99 -12.50
N ARG A 310 -18.01 -17.06 -11.87
CA ARG A 310 -18.33 -17.08 -10.44
C ARG A 310 -17.49 -18.10 -9.70
N SER A 311 -17.20 -17.79 -8.44
CA SER A 311 -16.53 -18.68 -7.48
C SER A 311 -17.40 -18.82 -6.24
N GLY A 312 -17.76 -20.05 -5.89
CA GLY A 312 -18.65 -20.37 -4.78
C GLY A 312 -17.96 -21.14 -3.66
N VAL A 313 -18.43 -20.93 -2.43
CA VAL A 313 -18.09 -21.75 -1.27
C VAL A 313 -19.34 -22.45 -0.77
N PHE A 314 -19.21 -23.75 -0.51
CA PHE A 314 -20.30 -24.61 -0.11
C PHE A 314 -20.11 -25.15 1.31
N THR A 315 -21.21 -25.26 2.06
CA THR A 315 -21.28 -26.00 3.33
C THR A 315 -22.58 -26.79 3.34
N ASP A 316 -22.52 -28.08 3.70
CA ASP A 316 -23.70 -28.96 3.78
C ASP A 316 -24.56 -28.96 2.51
N GLY A 317 -23.91 -28.86 1.33
CA GLY A 317 -24.57 -28.82 0.03
C GLY A 317 -25.17 -27.47 -0.38
N LEU A 318 -25.17 -26.48 0.52
CA LEU A 318 -25.65 -25.12 0.29
C LEU A 318 -24.52 -24.21 -0.20
N LEU A 319 -24.82 -23.36 -1.20
CA LEU A 319 -23.94 -22.27 -1.60
C LEU A 319 -24.12 -21.10 -0.63
N VAL A 320 -23.09 -20.80 0.17
CA VAL A 320 -23.20 -19.82 1.26
C VAL A 320 -22.41 -18.54 1.02
N ALA A 321 -21.52 -18.54 0.03
CA ALA A 321 -20.86 -17.32 -0.44
C ALA A 321 -20.51 -17.45 -1.91
N MET A 322 -20.58 -16.32 -2.63
CA MET A 322 -20.24 -16.23 -4.04
C MET A 322 -19.46 -14.95 -4.30
N ALA A 323 -18.38 -15.08 -5.07
CA ALA A 323 -17.70 -13.95 -5.68
C ALA A 323 -17.82 -14.04 -7.20
N THR A 324 -18.13 -12.92 -7.84
CA THR A 324 -18.27 -12.81 -9.30
C THR A 324 -17.18 -11.91 -9.83
N ALA A 325 -16.51 -12.33 -10.89
CA ALA A 325 -15.57 -11.51 -11.64
C ALA A 325 -16.24 -11.06 -12.94
N ASP A 326 -16.04 -9.80 -13.31
CA ASP A 326 -16.43 -9.23 -14.59
C ASP A 326 -15.17 -9.06 -15.45
N PRO A 327 -14.89 -9.98 -16.40
CA PRO A 327 -13.69 -9.95 -17.20
C PRO A 327 -13.87 -9.18 -18.52
N SER A 328 -14.88 -8.30 -18.61
CA SER A 328 -15.20 -7.58 -19.87
C SER A 328 -14.08 -6.68 -20.39
N ASP A 329 -13.13 -6.28 -19.54
CA ASP A 329 -11.94 -5.51 -19.91
C ASP A 329 -10.67 -6.38 -19.78
N GLU A 330 -9.81 -6.41 -20.79
CA GLU A 330 -8.61 -7.26 -20.81
C GLU A 330 -7.56 -6.93 -19.73
N THR A 331 -7.65 -5.74 -19.13
CA THR A 331 -6.68 -5.24 -18.14
C THR A 331 -7.22 -5.35 -16.71
N ILE A 332 -8.47 -4.98 -16.47
CA ILE A 332 -9.06 -4.91 -15.12
C ILE A 332 -10.30 -5.79 -15.04
N ALA A 333 -10.39 -6.60 -13.99
CA ALA A 333 -11.60 -7.36 -13.70
C ALA A 333 -12.23 -6.91 -12.37
N PRO A 334 -13.35 -6.16 -12.40
CA PRO A 334 -14.14 -5.86 -11.21
C PRO A 334 -14.66 -7.13 -10.53
N LEU A 335 -14.58 -7.14 -9.20
CA LEU A 335 -15.06 -8.24 -8.37
C LEU A 335 -16.25 -7.78 -7.52
N ARG A 336 -17.24 -8.67 -7.40
CA ARG A 336 -18.37 -8.54 -6.47
C ARG A 336 -18.38 -9.71 -5.50
N LEU A 337 -18.85 -9.49 -4.28
CA LEU A 337 -18.93 -10.51 -3.24
C LEU A 337 -20.27 -10.43 -2.53
N ILE A 338 -20.92 -11.58 -2.38
CA ILE A 338 -22.10 -11.75 -1.54
C ILE A 338 -21.90 -12.97 -0.62
N THR A 339 -22.39 -12.89 0.61
CA THR A 339 -22.36 -13.98 1.58
C THR A 339 -23.71 -14.04 2.27
N ASP A 340 -24.26 -15.25 2.35
CA ASP A 340 -25.50 -15.54 3.05
C ASP A 340 -25.43 -14.95 4.48
N PRO A 341 -26.43 -14.16 4.90
CA PRO A 341 -26.47 -13.54 6.24
C PRO A 341 -26.17 -14.51 7.39
N ASP A 342 -26.70 -15.73 7.33
CA ASP A 342 -26.59 -16.73 8.41
C ASP A 342 -25.18 -17.36 8.50
N TYR A 343 -24.37 -17.16 7.45
CA TYR A 343 -23.04 -17.75 7.31
C TYR A 343 -21.90 -16.71 7.33
N ARG A 344 -22.20 -15.45 7.68
CA ARG A 344 -21.20 -14.37 7.81
C ARG A 344 -20.22 -14.63 8.95
N ALA A 345 -19.11 -13.88 8.93
CA ALA A 345 -18.02 -13.94 9.93
C ALA A 345 -17.31 -15.31 10.08
N ARG A 346 -17.62 -16.30 9.23
CA ARG A 346 -16.98 -17.63 9.22
C ARG A 346 -15.83 -17.76 8.20
N GLY A 347 -15.59 -16.71 7.40
CA GLY A 347 -14.52 -16.66 6.39
C GLY A 347 -14.88 -17.25 5.02
N TYR A 348 -16.15 -17.61 4.77
CA TYR A 348 -16.61 -18.12 3.48
C TYR A 348 -16.50 -17.07 2.38
N GLY A 349 -17.02 -15.85 2.60
CA GLY A 349 -16.91 -14.76 1.62
C GLY A 349 -15.47 -14.43 1.24
N ARG A 350 -14.57 -14.38 2.23
CA ARG A 350 -13.13 -14.22 1.99
C ARG A 350 -12.56 -15.33 1.11
N SER A 351 -12.99 -16.57 1.30
CA SER A 351 -12.50 -17.72 0.53
C SER A 351 -13.05 -17.72 -0.91
N ALA A 352 -14.32 -17.35 -1.09
CA ALA A 352 -14.92 -17.18 -2.42
C ALA A 352 -14.19 -16.09 -3.22
N LEU A 353 -13.98 -14.93 -2.59
CA LEU A 353 -13.28 -13.81 -3.22
C LEU A 353 -11.81 -14.14 -3.50
N ALA A 354 -11.11 -14.81 -2.59
CA ALA A 354 -9.72 -15.22 -2.81
C ALA A 354 -9.57 -16.13 -4.04
N HIS A 355 -10.50 -17.06 -4.22
CA HIS A 355 -10.52 -17.94 -5.39
C HIS A 355 -10.81 -17.18 -6.69
N ALA A 356 -11.76 -16.24 -6.67
CA ALA A 356 -12.03 -15.38 -7.83
C ALA A 356 -10.81 -14.53 -8.22
N VAL A 357 -10.14 -13.91 -7.23
CA VAL A 357 -8.89 -13.16 -7.44
C VAL A 357 -7.81 -14.04 -8.08
N GLY A 358 -7.61 -15.26 -7.56
CA GLY A 358 -6.61 -16.18 -8.12
C GLY A 358 -6.87 -16.53 -9.59
N ARG A 359 -8.13 -16.62 -10.01
CA ARG A 359 -8.51 -16.82 -11.41
C ARG A 359 -8.20 -15.60 -12.27
N VAL A 360 -8.67 -14.43 -11.85
CA VAL A 360 -8.42 -13.15 -12.54
C VAL A 360 -6.92 -12.94 -12.77
N LEU A 361 -6.09 -13.17 -11.74
CA LEU A 361 -4.64 -13.06 -11.86
C LEU A 361 -4.03 -14.08 -12.82
N LYS A 362 -4.56 -15.31 -12.84
CA LYS A 362 -4.13 -16.36 -13.77
C LYS A 362 -4.45 -16.01 -15.22
N ASP A 363 -5.55 -15.31 -15.44
CA ASP A 363 -6.01 -14.84 -16.74
C ASP A 363 -5.29 -13.54 -17.17
N GLY A 364 -4.34 -13.04 -16.38
CA GLY A 364 -3.49 -11.88 -16.70
C GLY A 364 -4.13 -10.52 -16.37
N GLN A 365 -5.36 -10.51 -15.87
CA GLN A 365 -6.09 -9.31 -15.48
C GLN A 365 -5.72 -8.85 -14.07
N LEU A 366 -5.96 -7.56 -13.80
CA LEU A 366 -5.81 -6.95 -12.49
C LEU A 366 -7.16 -6.95 -11.73
N PRO A 367 -7.28 -7.69 -10.61
CA PRO A 367 -8.49 -7.72 -9.80
C PRO A 367 -8.75 -6.36 -9.14
N GLN A 368 -9.96 -5.84 -9.34
CA GLN A 368 -10.45 -4.60 -8.73
C GLN A 368 -11.56 -4.90 -7.73
N LEU A 369 -11.49 -4.30 -6.55
CA LEU A 369 -12.55 -4.36 -5.56
C LEU A 369 -12.98 -2.96 -5.16
N THR A 370 -14.29 -2.71 -5.14
CA THR A 370 -14.89 -1.49 -4.60
C THR A 370 -15.71 -1.84 -3.37
N VAL A 371 -15.46 -1.16 -2.26
CA VAL A 371 -16.13 -1.43 -0.97
C VAL A 371 -16.60 -0.12 -0.35
N PRO A 372 -17.88 0.03 0.05
CA PRO A 372 -18.32 1.19 0.81
C PRO A 372 -17.47 1.37 2.07
N GLU A 373 -16.95 2.57 2.33
CA GLU A 373 -16.12 2.81 3.52
C GLU A 373 -16.92 2.70 4.82
N SER A 374 -18.25 2.77 4.72
CA SER A 374 -19.19 2.52 5.81
C SER A 374 -19.38 1.03 6.15
N ASP A 375 -18.83 0.10 5.37
CA ASP A 375 -18.90 -1.35 5.63
C ASP A 375 -17.56 -1.88 6.19
N PRO A 376 -17.38 -1.92 7.52
CA PRO A 376 -16.14 -2.38 8.14
C PRO A 376 -15.87 -3.87 7.93
N ALA A 377 -16.91 -4.69 7.68
CA ALA A 377 -16.73 -6.12 7.47
C ALA A 377 -16.14 -6.39 6.09
N ALA A 378 -16.67 -5.74 5.05
CA ALA A 378 -16.13 -5.83 3.70
C ALA A 378 -14.74 -5.20 3.60
N MET A 379 -14.49 -4.07 4.28
CA MET A 379 -13.15 -3.45 4.35
C MET A 379 -12.11 -4.40 4.93
N ARG A 380 -12.44 -5.11 6.02
CA ARG A 380 -11.54 -6.11 6.60
C ARG A 380 -11.27 -7.29 5.64
N ILE A 381 -12.24 -7.69 4.83
CA ILE A 381 -12.03 -8.71 3.79
C ILE A 381 -11.03 -8.19 2.75
N ALA A 382 -11.20 -6.96 2.25
CA ALA A 382 -10.28 -6.35 1.30
C ALA A 382 -8.83 -6.31 1.84
N GLU A 383 -8.65 -5.79 3.06
CA GLU A 383 -7.35 -5.70 3.73
C GLU A 383 -6.69 -7.07 3.94
N THR A 384 -7.45 -8.05 4.45
CA THR A 384 -6.91 -9.40 4.73
C THR A 384 -6.59 -10.20 3.46
N LEU A 385 -7.17 -9.84 2.32
CA LEU A 385 -6.85 -10.41 1.01
C LEU A 385 -5.71 -9.68 0.29
N GLY A 386 -5.17 -8.61 0.88
CA GLY A 386 -4.06 -7.86 0.32
C GLY A 386 -4.46 -6.82 -0.72
N PHE A 387 -5.74 -6.43 -0.81
CA PHE A 387 -6.12 -5.29 -1.64
C PHE A 387 -5.52 -4.02 -1.05
N ALA A 388 -4.67 -3.35 -1.82
CA ALA A 388 -4.17 -2.04 -1.45
C ALA A 388 -5.06 -0.97 -2.07
N ARG A 389 -5.29 0.09 -1.28
CA ARG A 389 -6.06 1.26 -1.72
C ARG A 389 -5.35 1.94 -2.88
N TYR A 390 -6.09 2.16 -3.96
CA TYR A 390 -5.71 3.02 -5.07
C TYR A 390 -6.30 4.42 -4.92
N ALA A 391 -7.61 4.51 -4.67
CA ALA A 391 -8.34 5.76 -4.52
C ALA A 391 -9.56 5.57 -3.60
N THR A 392 -10.27 6.67 -3.33
CA THR A 392 -11.66 6.63 -2.90
C THR A 392 -12.53 7.03 -4.09
N VAL A 393 -13.58 6.27 -4.38
CA VAL A 393 -14.53 6.56 -5.45
C VAL A 393 -15.83 7.09 -4.87
N LEU A 394 -16.36 8.11 -5.54
CA LEU A 394 -17.70 8.64 -5.32
C LEU A 394 -18.43 8.61 -6.67
N LYS A 395 -19.65 8.11 -6.70
CA LYS A 395 -20.53 8.17 -7.87
C LYS A 395 -21.71 9.07 -7.56
N VAL A 396 -22.01 9.98 -8.48
CA VAL A 396 -23.10 10.95 -8.30
C VAL A 396 -23.98 10.97 -9.53
N LYS A 397 -25.30 10.89 -9.33
CA LYS A 397 -26.29 10.96 -10.40
C LYS A 397 -27.20 12.17 -10.16
N PRO A 398 -27.43 13.00 -11.19
CA PRO A 398 -28.26 14.20 -11.03
C PRO A 398 -29.68 13.83 -10.62
N PRO A 399 -30.40 14.74 -9.93
CA PRO A 399 -31.83 14.59 -9.69
C PRO A 399 -32.57 14.41 -11.02
N ALA A 400 -33.64 13.61 -10.97
CA ALA A 400 -34.49 13.29 -12.13
C ALA A 400 -35.22 14.52 -12.70
#